data_AF-A0A7K2BS06-F1
#
_entry.id   AF-A0A7K2BS06-F1
#
_cell.length_a   1.000
_cell.length_b   1.000
_cell.length_c   1.000
_cell.angle_alpha   90.00
_cell.angle_beta   90.00
_cell.angle_gamma   90.00
#
_symmetry.space_group_name_H-M   'P 1'
#
loop_
_entity.id
_entity.type
_entity.pdbx_description
1 polymer ?
#
loop_
_entity_poly.entity_id
_entity_poly.type
_entity_poly.pdbx_seq_one_letter_code
_entity_poly.pdbx_strand_id
1 'polypeptide(L)'
;RGAAGTVMAVFALPSFDVVFKVIKDRFPPSKRTTPEDVKRRYRLVFGYDRMGRLVDAQEFENLTFARDRFDDDLLDELRRDCSRTVSVTDTEVVLGHVYTERRVYPLDLYLREMAPDRAEAAAIDYGNAIKDLAAANIFPGDLFCKNFGVTRLGSVVFYDYDELALLSEVNFRALPVPDDDLDELLDQPWFPVGADDVFPEEFATYLRSPPIVGTVFAEHHPEIATLDFWESMKQRNRAGDIPDLFPYPSSVRLHHRCTDNQPSD
;
A
#
# COMPACT_ATOMS: atom_id res chain seq x y z
N ARG A 1 -15.06 -5.53 7.21
CA ARG A 1 -15.10 -4.04 7.19
C ARG A 1 -14.04 -3.60 6.20
N GLY A 2 -14.40 -2.79 5.22
CA GLY A 2 -13.53 -2.43 4.09
C GLY A 2 -14.22 -2.67 2.76
N ALA A 3 -13.61 -2.21 1.68
CA ALA A 3 -14.08 -2.47 0.32
C ALA A 3 -13.73 -3.90 -0.11
N ALA A 4 -14.59 -4.54 -0.91
CA ALA A 4 -14.30 -5.86 -1.45
C ALA A 4 -13.10 -5.79 -2.40
N GLY A 5 -12.13 -6.69 -2.17
CA GLY A 5 -10.93 -6.80 -2.99
C GLY A 5 -11.25 -7.36 -4.38
N THR A 6 -10.63 -6.77 -5.39
CA THR A 6 -10.81 -7.18 -6.78
C THR A 6 -10.00 -8.43 -7.15
N VAL A 7 -8.90 -8.64 -6.42
CA VAL A 7 -7.89 -9.68 -6.69
C VAL A 7 -7.82 -10.68 -5.53
N MET A 8 -8.05 -10.23 -4.30
CA MET A 8 -8.05 -11.05 -3.09
C MET A 8 -9.46 -11.17 -2.49
N ALA A 9 -9.86 -12.38 -2.12
CA ALA A 9 -10.94 -12.62 -1.17
C ALA A 9 -10.37 -12.47 0.25
N VAL A 10 -10.89 -11.51 1.01
CA VAL A 10 -10.38 -11.18 2.34
C VAL A 10 -11.46 -11.38 3.39
N PHE A 11 -11.18 -12.23 4.37
CA PHE A 11 -12.07 -12.49 5.49
C PHE A 11 -11.31 -12.55 6.81
N ALA A 12 -12.02 -12.48 7.92
CA ALA A 12 -11.42 -12.52 9.25
C ALA A 12 -12.29 -13.33 10.19
N LEU A 13 -11.64 -14.00 11.14
CA LEU A 13 -12.33 -14.60 12.27
C LEU A 13 -12.45 -13.54 13.37
N PRO A 14 -13.64 -13.30 13.96
CA PRO A 14 -13.80 -12.32 15.04
C PRO A 14 -12.88 -12.58 16.24
N SER A 15 -12.47 -13.83 16.46
CA SER A 15 -11.60 -14.26 17.54
C SER A 15 -10.09 -14.07 17.28
N PHE A 16 -9.69 -13.68 16.07
CA PHE A 16 -8.28 -13.52 15.70
C PHE A 16 -7.95 -12.07 15.30
N ASP A 17 -6.73 -11.64 15.59
CA ASP A 17 -6.18 -10.34 15.18
C ASP A 17 -5.51 -10.40 13.79
N VAL A 18 -5.95 -11.34 12.94
CA VAL A 18 -5.44 -11.53 11.57
C VAL A 18 -6.57 -11.57 10.55
N VAL A 19 -6.24 -11.20 9.33
CA VAL A 19 -7.08 -11.37 8.15
C VAL A 19 -6.50 -12.48 7.29
N PHE A 20 -7.38 -13.27 6.67
CA PHE A 20 -7.05 -14.30 5.70
C PHE A 20 -7.28 -13.74 4.31
N LYS A 21 -6.27 -13.83 3.45
CA LYS A 21 -6.33 -13.39 2.06
C LYS A 21 -6.09 -14.57 1.14
N VAL A 22 -7.11 -14.89 0.35
CA VAL A 22 -7.05 -15.93 -0.68
C VAL A 22 -7.06 -15.24 -2.04
N ILE A 23 -6.14 -15.64 -2.93
CA ILE A 23 -6.12 -15.10 -4.29
C ILE A 23 -7.34 -15.62 -5.05
N LYS A 24 -8.09 -14.74 -5.72
CA LYS A 24 -9.22 -15.14 -6.57
C LYS A 24 -8.72 -15.87 -7.82
N ASP A 25 -9.48 -16.84 -8.30
CA ASP A 25 -9.18 -17.65 -9.49
C ASP A 25 -9.27 -16.82 -10.78
N ARG A 26 -10.09 -15.77 -10.77
CA ARG A 26 -10.34 -14.87 -11.91
C ARG A 26 -10.40 -13.43 -11.42
N PHE A 27 -9.70 -12.55 -12.14
CA PHE A 27 -9.75 -11.11 -11.92
C PHE A 27 -10.63 -10.46 -12.99
N PRO A 28 -11.20 -9.26 -12.74
CA PRO A 28 -11.93 -8.55 -13.77
C PRO A 28 -11.00 -8.15 -14.93
N PRO A 29 -11.56 -7.93 -16.14
CA PRO A 29 -10.78 -7.59 -17.34
C PRO A 29 -9.92 -6.33 -17.22
N SER A 30 -10.25 -5.43 -16.30
CA SER A 30 -9.47 -4.22 -16.03
C SER A 30 -8.12 -4.50 -15.38
N LYS A 31 -7.93 -5.66 -14.75
CA LYS A 31 -6.69 -6.05 -14.09
C LYS A 31 -5.83 -6.88 -15.05
N ARG A 32 -4.63 -6.39 -15.35
CA ARG A 32 -3.64 -7.06 -16.22
C ARG A 32 -2.77 -8.09 -15.49
N THR A 33 -2.99 -8.28 -14.19
CA THR A 33 -2.18 -9.18 -13.35
C THR A 33 -2.69 -10.63 -13.41
N THR A 34 -1.83 -11.59 -13.12
CA THR A 34 -2.20 -13.01 -12.93
C THR A 34 -2.04 -13.44 -11.47
N PRO A 35 -2.68 -14.54 -11.02
CA PRO A 35 -2.47 -15.09 -9.67
C PRO A 35 -0.99 -15.36 -9.36
N GLU A 36 -0.23 -15.82 -10.34
CA GLU A 36 1.22 -16.04 -10.23
C GLU A 36 1.99 -14.74 -10.02
N ASP A 37 1.59 -13.65 -10.67
CA ASP A 37 2.17 -12.33 -10.46
C ASP A 37 1.90 -11.81 -9.04
N VAL A 38 0.69 -12.01 -8.52
CA VAL A 38 0.36 -11.67 -7.13
C VAL A 38 1.26 -12.43 -6.17
N LYS A 39 1.42 -13.76 -6.34
CA LYS A 39 2.34 -14.55 -5.51
C LYS A 39 3.78 -14.04 -5.56
N ARG A 40 4.25 -13.63 -6.74
CA ARG A 40 5.59 -13.05 -6.89
C ARG A 40 5.73 -11.73 -6.13
N ARG A 41 4.71 -10.87 -6.13
CA ARG A 41 4.70 -9.61 -5.36
C ARG A 41 4.72 -9.84 -3.85
N TYR A 42 3.92 -10.77 -3.35
CA TYR A 42 3.96 -11.15 -1.93
C TYR A 42 5.36 -11.67 -1.53
N ARG A 43 6.00 -12.50 -2.37
CA ARG A 43 7.38 -12.95 -2.15
C ARG A 43 8.40 -11.81 -2.16
N LEU A 44 8.18 -10.79 -2.98
CA LEU A 44 9.04 -9.62 -3.03
C LEU A 44 9.00 -8.85 -1.71
N VAL A 45 7.82 -8.64 -1.14
CA VAL A 45 7.65 -7.96 0.16
C VAL A 45 8.51 -8.59 1.27
N PHE A 46 8.52 -9.93 1.37
CA PHE A 46 9.35 -10.64 2.35
C PHE A 46 10.86 -10.36 2.23
N GLY A 47 11.35 -10.06 1.02
CA GLY A 47 12.77 -9.77 0.80
C GLY A 47 13.16 -8.31 1.04
N TYR A 48 12.19 -7.40 1.04
CA TYR A 48 12.42 -5.96 0.99
C TYR A 48 11.96 -5.18 2.22
N ASP A 49 11.16 -5.75 3.13
CA ASP A 49 10.68 -5.01 4.30
C ASP A 49 11.82 -4.64 5.27
N ARG A 50 12.35 -3.43 5.09
CA ARG A 50 13.38 -2.83 5.94
C ARG A 50 12.86 -1.63 6.72
N MET A 51 11.62 -1.18 6.48
CA MET A 51 11.11 0.11 6.96
C MET A 51 9.89 -0.01 7.89
N GLY A 52 9.33 -1.22 8.10
CA GLY A 52 8.18 -1.41 8.99
C GLY A 52 6.91 -0.72 8.49
N ARG A 53 6.87 -0.42 7.18
CA ARG A 53 5.73 0.18 6.48
C ARG A 53 4.91 -0.83 5.71
N LEU A 54 5.33 -2.10 5.67
CA LEU A 54 4.59 -3.20 5.09
C LEU A 54 4.03 -4.05 6.23
N VAL A 55 2.77 -4.48 6.11
CA VAL A 55 2.19 -5.47 7.01
C VAL A 55 2.84 -6.84 6.74
N ASP A 56 3.39 -7.46 7.78
CA ASP A 56 3.91 -8.81 7.66
C ASP A 56 2.80 -9.77 7.21
N ALA A 57 3.07 -10.50 6.13
CA ALA A 57 2.22 -11.54 5.60
C ALA A 57 2.83 -12.89 5.98
N GLN A 58 2.02 -13.92 6.21
CA GLN A 58 2.51 -15.29 6.42
C GLN A 58 1.80 -16.20 5.44
N GLU A 59 2.58 -16.97 4.69
CA GLU A 59 2.07 -17.92 3.70
C GLU A 59 1.76 -19.26 4.36
N PHE A 60 0.54 -19.77 4.15
CA PHE A 60 0.09 -21.08 4.60
C PHE A 60 -0.42 -21.91 3.42
N GLU A 61 -0.17 -23.21 3.49
CA GLU A 61 -0.72 -24.19 2.57
C GLU A 61 -1.59 -25.20 3.31
N ASN A 62 -2.70 -25.60 2.69
CA ASN A 62 -3.64 -26.61 3.20
C ASN A 62 -4.15 -26.32 4.62
N LEU A 63 -4.52 -25.07 4.89
CA LEU A 63 -5.08 -24.67 6.18
C LEU A 63 -6.54 -25.12 6.29
N THR A 64 -6.82 -25.99 7.26
CA THR A 64 -8.15 -26.59 7.44
C THR A 64 -8.90 -25.98 8.61
N PHE A 65 -10.18 -25.69 8.39
CA PHE A 65 -11.10 -25.20 9.40
C PHE A 65 -12.39 -26.01 9.39
N ALA A 66 -13.09 -26.06 10.54
CA ALA A 66 -14.43 -26.61 10.60
C ALA A 66 -15.43 -25.71 9.83
N ARG A 67 -16.30 -26.32 9.04
CA ARG A 67 -17.27 -25.63 8.16
C ARG A 67 -18.30 -24.82 8.94
N ASP A 68 -18.59 -25.19 10.17
CA ASP A 68 -19.51 -24.49 11.08
C ASP A 68 -18.99 -23.12 11.57
N ARG A 69 -17.72 -22.81 11.31
CA ARG A 69 -17.10 -21.51 11.63
C ARG A 69 -17.27 -20.46 10.55
N PHE A 70 -17.81 -20.84 9.39
CA PHE A 70 -17.99 -19.94 8.25
C PHE A 70 -19.45 -19.55 8.11
N ASP A 71 -19.65 -18.28 7.79
CA ASP A 71 -20.93 -17.79 7.30
C ASP A 71 -21.20 -18.37 5.89
N ASP A 72 -22.43 -18.76 5.61
CA ASP A 72 -22.80 -19.36 4.33
C ASP A 72 -22.60 -18.39 3.16
N ASP A 73 -22.81 -17.07 3.37
CA ASP A 73 -22.58 -16.05 2.34
C ASP A 73 -21.10 -15.99 1.94
N LEU A 74 -20.19 -16.13 2.92
CA LEU A 74 -18.75 -16.18 2.67
C LEU A 74 -18.35 -17.47 1.94
N LEU A 75 -18.93 -18.61 2.30
CA LEU A 75 -18.66 -19.87 1.60
C LEU A 75 -19.09 -19.82 0.13
N ASP A 76 -20.22 -19.18 -0.15
CA ASP A 76 -20.71 -19.02 -1.52
C ASP A 76 -19.82 -18.06 -2.33
N GLU A 77 -19.26 -17.01 -1.71
CA GLU A 77 -18.21 -16.19 -2.34
C GLU A 77 -16.96 -17.01 -2.64
N LEU A 78 -16.43 -17.75 -1.66
CA LEU A 78 -15.21 -18.54 -1.82
C LEU A 78 -15.36 -19.65 -2.88
N ARG A 79 -16.53 -20.30 -2.96
CA ARG A 79 -16.83 -21.30 -4.00
C ARG A 79 -16.91 -20.68 -5.39
N ARG A 80 -17.40 -19.45 -5.51
CA ARG A 80 -17.54 -18.74 -6.78
C ARG A 80 -16.19 -18.23 -7.28
N ASP A 81 -15.43 -17.61 -6.40
CA ASP A 81 -14.27 -16.80 -6.77
C ASP A 81 -12.94 -17.52 -6.52
N CYS A 82 -12.89 -18.53 -5.65
CA CYS A 82 -11.65 -19.19 -5.21
C CYS A 82 -11.71 -20.73 -5.28
N SER A 83 -12.59 -21.29 -6.12
CA SER A 83 -12.83 -22.74 -6.29
C SER A 83 -11.60 -23.62 -6.53
N ARG A 84 -10.53 -23.08 -7.13
CA ARG A 84 -9.29 -23.83 -7.40
C ARG A 84 -8.43 -23.96 -6.14
N THR A 85 -8.61 -23.05 -5.20
CA THR A 85 -7.74 -22.87 -4.04
C THR A 85 -8.46 -23.17 -2.73
N VAL A 86 -9.80 -23.17 -2.75
CA VAL A 86 -10.65 -23.45 -1.59
C VAL A 86 -11.52 -24.67 -1.89
N SER A 87 -11.41 -25.68 -1.03
CA SER A 87 -12.28 -26.85 -1.04
C SER A 87 -13.24 -26.78 0.16
N VAL A 88 -14.54 -26.95 -0.10
CA VAL A 88 -15.57 -26.95 0.95
C VAL A 88 -16.30 -28.28 0.93
N THR A 89 -16.23 -29.01 2.05
CA THR A 89 -16.99 -30.25 2.30
C THR A 89 -18.13 -29.99 3.28
N ASP A 90 -18.85 -31.04 3.65
CA ASP A 90 -19.94 -30.94 4.64
C ASP A 90 -19.43 -30.60 6.06
N THR A 91 -18.17 -30.91 6.36
CA THR A 91 -17.59 -30.75 7.71
C THR A 91 -16.44 -29.77 7.76
N GLU A 92 -15.73 -29.55 6.66
CA GLU A 92 -14.47 -28.81 6.63
C GLU A 92 -14.36 -27.85 5.46
N VAL A 93 -13.58 -26.80 5.66
CA VAL A 93 -13.11 -25.86 4.63
C VAL A 93 -11.59 -25.94 4.60
N VAL A 94 -11.04 -26.31 3.45
CA VAL A 94 -9.59 -26.41 3.22
C VAL A 94 -9.15 -25.26 2.31
N LEU A 95 -8.27 -24.41 2.83
CA LEU A 95 -7.60 -23.35 2.07
C LEU A 95 -6.26 -23.89 1.58
N GLY A 96 -6.19 -24.28 0.32
CA GLY A 96 -4.99 -24.86 -0.30
C GLY A 96 -3.80 -23.88 -0.29
N HIS A 97 -4.07 -22.58 -0.43
CA HIS A 97 -3.07 -21.51 -0.34
C HIS A 97 -3.74 -20.24 0.19
N VAL A 98 -3.16 -19.66 1.25
CA VAL A 98 -3.69 -18.46 1.91
C VAL A 98 -2.57 -17.65 2.53
N TYR A 99 -2.69 -16.33 2.49
CA TYR A 99 -1.86 -15.43 3.28
C TYR A 99 -2.62 -15.00 4.53
N THR A 100 -1.94 -14.94 5.67
CA THR A 100 -2.47 -14.28 6.86
C THR A 100 -1.68 -13.01 7.11
N GLU A 101 -2.39 -11.91 7.35
CA GLU A 101 -1.78 -10.63 7.70
C GLU A 101 -2.37 -10.11 9.00
N ARG A 102 -1.58 -9.32 9.72
CA ARG A 102 -2.09 -8.67 10.92
C ARG A 102 -3.22 -7.71 10.56
N ARG A 103 -4.29 -7.75 11.33
CA ARG A 103 -5.41 -6.84 11.13
C ARG A 103 -5.01 -5.42 11.51
N VAL A 104 -5.21 -4.51 10.58
CA VAL A 104 -5.02 -3.06 10.77
C VAL A 104 -6.35 -2.34 10.63
N TYR A 105 -6.41 -1.11 11.12
CA TYR A 105 -7.59 -0.27 10.97
C TYR A 105 -7.48 0.47 9.62
N PRO A 106 -8.37 0.26 8.63
CA PRO A 106 -8.26 0.92 7.32
C PRO A 106 -8.16 2.44 7.44
N LEU A 107 -7.18 3.05 6.75
CA LEU A 107 -6.85 4.47 6.92
C LEU A 107 -8.02 5.37 6.51
N ASP A 108 -8.75 5.02 5.45
CA ASP A 108 -9.93 5.76 4.98
C ASP A 108 -11.06 5.83 6.03
N LEU A 109 -11.22 4.77 6.83
CA LEU A 109 -12.13 4.76 7.96
C LEU A 109 -11.52 5.51 9.15
N TYR A 110 -10.21 5.35 9.39
CA TYR A 110 -9.53 5.95 10.53
C TYR A 110 -9.64 7.48 10.49
N LEU A 111 -9.39 8.05 9.31
CA LEU A 111 -9.48 9.49 9.05
C LEU A 111 -10.90 10.05 9.23
N ARG A 112 -11.94 9.21 9.09
CA ARG A 112 -13.35 9.61 9.25
C ARG A 112 -13.88 9.43 10.66
N GLU A 113 -13.45 8.38 11.36
CA GLU A 113 -14.02 7.98 12.65
C GLU A 113 -13.23 8.49 13.86
N MET A 114 -11.94 8.78 13.70
CA MET A 114 -11.07 9.17 14.82
C MET A 114 -11.15 10.67 15.12
N ALA A 115 -10.68 11.04 16.32
CA ALA A 115 -10.56 12.43 16.72
C ALA A 115 -9.65 13.23 15.77
N PRO A 116 -9.90 14.54 15.56
CA PRO A 116 -9.20 15.35 14.56
C PRO A 116 -7.67 15.33 14.69
N ASP A 117 -7.16 15.37 15.92
CA ASP A 117 -5.73 15.30 16.25
C ASP A 117 -5.09 13.98 15.78
N ARG A 118 -5.79 12.86 15.98
CA ARG A 118 -5.33 11.55 15.52
C ARG A 118 -5.43 11.38 14.02
N ALA A 119 -6.49 11.92 13.42
CA ALA A 119 -6.68 11.87 11.98
C ALA A 119 -5.58 12.68 11.25
N GLU A 120 -5.25 13.86 11.76
CA GLU A 120 -4.16 14.70 11.25
C GLU A 120 -2.80 14.00 11.38
N ALA A 121 -2.49 13.46 12.57
CA ALA A 121 -1.26 12.70 12.79
C ALA A 121 -1.14 11.48 11.84
N ALA A 122 -2.24 10.76 11.61
CA ALA A 122 -2.25 9.65 10.65
C ALA A 122 -2.11 10.11 9.20
N ALA A 123 -2.67 11.25 8.82
CA ALA A 123 -2.50 11.82 7.49
C ALA A 123 -1.04 12.24 7.23
N ILE A 124 -0.36 12.81 8.24
CA ILE A 124 1.08 13.15 8.16
C ILE A 124 1.90 11.85 8.04
N ASP A 125 1.62 10.87 8.89
CA ASP A 125 2.36 9.61 8.86
C ASP A 125 2.10 8.80 7.59
N TYR A 126 0.94 8.96 6.95
CA TYR A 126 0.66 8.39 5.64
C TYR A 126 1.59 8.94 4.55
N GLY A 127 1.82 10.27 4.51
CA GLY A 127 2.81 10.85 3.61
C GLY A 127 4.23 10.35 3.89
N ASN A 128 4.59 10.21 5.17
CA ASN A 128 5.88 9.61 5.56
C ASN A 128 5.99 8.15 5.13
N ALA A 129 4.92 7.35 5.28
CA ALA A 129 4.91 5.95 4.87
C ALA A 129 5.17 5.80 3.36
N ILE A 130 4.63 6.68 2.52
CA ILE A 130 4.92 6.70 1.08
C ILE A 130 6.41 6.97 0.82
N LYS A 131 6.98 7.98 1.49
CA LYS A 131 8.40 8.33 1.35
C LYS A 131 9.31 7.19 1.81
N ASP A 132 8.99 6.58 2.94
CA ASP A 132 9.73 5.44 3.50
C ASP A 132 9.69 4.22 2.56
N LEU A 133 8.53 3.94 1.95
CA LEU A 133 8.40 2.87 0.94
C LEU A 133 9.24 3.18 -0.30
N ALA A 134 9.18 4.41 -0.82
CA ALA A 134 9.99 4.82 -1.96
C ALA A 134 11.49 4.69 -1.68
N ALA A 135 11.92 5.10 -0.47
CA ALA A 135 13.29 4.97 -0.01
C ALA A 135 13.72 3.49 0.17
N ALA A 136 12.77 2.58 0.40
CA ALA A 136 13.00 1.14 0.40
C ALA A 136 12.97 0.49 -1.01
N ASN A 137 12.95 1.30 -2.07
CA ASN A 137 12.78 0.85 -3.46
C ASN A 137 11.43 0.16 -3.73
N ILE A 138 10.40 0.49 -2.95
CA ILE A 138 9.04 -0.04 -3.11
C ILE A 138 8.10 1.06 -3.60
N PHE A 139 7.39 0.78 -4.69
CA PHE A 139 6.28 1.59 -5.17
C PHE A 139 4.96 0.86 -4.91
N PRO A 140 4.02 1.45 -4.15
CA PRO A 140 2.74 0.81 -3.83
C PRO A 140 1.82 0.54 -5.02
N GLY A 141 2.04 1.20 -6.16
CA GLY A 141 1.06 1.28 -7.25
C GLY A 141 0.08 2.41 -6.93
N ASP A 142 -1.18 2.06 -6.70
CA ASP A 142 -2.21 2.99 -6.24
C ASP A 142 -1.97 3.51 -4.80
N LEU A 143 -1.77 4.82 -4.67
CA LEU A 143 -1.60 5.47 -3.36
C LEU A 143 -2.92 5.68 -2.61
N PHE A 144 -4.06 5.09 -2.98
CA PHE A 144 -5.33 5.34 -2.29
C PHE A 144 -5.32 4.95 -0.81
N CYS A 145 -5.93 5.78 0.05
CA CYS A 145 -6.02 5.53 1.51
C CYS A 145 -6.61 4.17 1.87
N LYS A 146 -7.51 3.62 1.04
CA LYS A 146 -8.10 2.27 1.23
C LYS A 146 -7.10 1.12 1.17
N ASN A 147 -5.88 1.35 0.66
CA ASN A 147 -4.81 0.36 0.57
C ASN A 147 -3.84 0.45 1.77
N PHE A 148 -4.04 1.43 2.64
CA PHE A 148 -3.24 1.69 3.84
C PHE A 148 -4.08 1.48 5.09
N GLY A 149 -3.40 1.14 6.18
CA GLY A 149 -4.01 0.93 7.48
C GLY A 149 -3.19 1.52 8.60
N VAL A 150 -3.85 1.76 9.72
CA VAL A 150 -3.27 2.26 10.94
C VAL A 150 -3.13 1.11 11.92
N THR A 151 -1.91 0.91 12.41
CA THR A 151 -1.60 -0.08 13.45
C THR A 151 -2.14 0.37 14.80
N ARG A 152 -2.14 -0.54 15.78
CA ARG A 152 -2.54 -0.21 17.16
C ARG A 152 -1.72 0.92 17.80
N LEU A 153 -0.48 1.11 17.35
CA LEU A 153 0.43 2.16 17.84
C LEU A 153 0.26 3.49 17.09
N GLY A 154 -0.62 3.55 16.08
CA GLY A 154 -0.89 4.76 15.31
C GLY A 154 -0.03 4.93 14.05
N SER A 155 0.90 4.02 13.78
CA SER A 155 1.71 4.06 12.55
C SER A 155 0.92 3.57 11.33
N VAL A 156 1.08 4.26 10.21
CA VAL A 156 0.51 3.92 8.91
C VAL A 156 1.38 2.89 8.20
N VAL A 157 0.73 1.86 7.68
CA VAL A 157 1.32 0.72 6.98
C VAL A 157 0.51 0.38 5.73
N PHE A 158 1.18 -0.17 4.73
CA PHE A 158 0.62 -0.60 3.46
C PHE A 158 0.36 -2.12 3.47
N TYR A 159 -0.81 -2.53 2.98
CA TYR A 159 -1.25 -3.94 3.01
C TYR A 159 -1.78 -4.47 1.67
N ASP A 160 -1.88 -3.66 0.62
CA ASP A 160 -2.42 -4.13 -0.68
C ASP A 160 -1.29 -4.41 -1.69
N TYR A 161 -0.76 -5.63 -1.73
CA TYR A 161 0.40 -5.96 -2.55
C TYR A 161 0.09 -6.31 -4.00
N ASP A 162 -1.16 -6.15 -4.44
CA ASP A 162 -1.59 -6.61 -5.76
C ASP A 162 -0.98 -5.77 -6.89
N GLU A 163 -0.70 -4.50 -6.64
CA GLU A 163 -0.08 -3.54 -7.58
C GLU A 163 1.34 -3.12 -7.20
N LEU A 164 1.89 -3.73 -6.14
CA LEU A 164 3.22 -3.39 -5.66
C LEU A 164 4.27 -3.70 -6.74
N ALA A 165 5.19 -2.75 -6.93
CA ALA A 165 6.31 -2.83 -7.87
C ALA A 165 7.59 -2.30 -7.23
N LEU A 166 8.73 -2.63 -7.81
CA LEU A 166 9.99 -1.98 -7.42
C LEU A 166 10.02 -0.58 -8.00
N LEU A 167 10.43 0.41 -7.18
CA LEU A 167 10.55 1.79 -7.62
C LEU A 167 11.47 1.94 -8.85
N SER A 168 12.51 1.11 -8.91
CA SER A 168 13.45 1.05 -10.02
C SER A 168 12.84 0.63 -11.36
N GLU A 169 11.73 -0.10 -11.34
CA GLU A 169 11.01 -0.59 -12.53
C GLU A 169 9.95 0.39 -13.02
N VAL A 170 9.54 1.34 -12.18
CA VAL A 170 8.51 2.33 -12.50
C VAL A 170 9.09 3.46 -13.34
N ASN A 171 8.38 3.83 -14.40
CA ASN A 171 8.74 4.94 -15.27
C ASN A 171 7.96 6.20 -14.87
N PHE A 172 8.57 7.05 -14.04
CA PHE A 172 7.97 8.33 -13.69
C PHE A 172 8.15 9.32 -14.83
N ARG A 173 7.05 9.93 -15.27
CA ARG A 173 7.03 10.91 -16.35
C ARG A 173 6.22 12.13 -15.93
N ALA A 174 6.60 13.30 -16.43
CA ALA A 174 5.76 14.48 -16.32
C ALA A 174 4.56 14.35 -17.26
N LEU A 175 3.40 14.86 -16.83
CA LEU A 175 2.23 15.00 -17.71
C LEU A 175 2.59 15.92 -18.90
N PRO A 176 2.38 15.47 -20.14
CA PRO A 176 2.53 16.34 -21.31
C PRO A 176 1.57 17.54 -21.23
N VAL A 177 2.07 18.72 -21.58
CA VAL A 177 1.24 19.92 -21.73
C VAL A 177 0.42 19.77 -23.03
N PRO A 178 -0.91 19.93 -23.00
CA PRO A 178 -1.74 19.89 -24.21
C PRO A 178 -1.30 20.99 -25.19
N ASP A 179 -1.26 20.67 -26.49
CA ASP A 179 -0.89 21.66 -27.52
C ASP A 179 -2.09 22.54 -27.93
N ASP A 180 -3.34 22.10 -27.70
CA ASP A 180 -4.59 22.82 -28.02
C ASP A 180 -5.73 22.51 -27.01
N ASP A 181 -6.72 23.40 -26.88
CA ASP A 181 -7.88 23.28 -25.98
C ASP A 181 -8.74 22.03 -26.28
N LEU A 182 -8.66 21.53 -27.52
CA LEU A 182 -9.33 20.30 -27.96
C LEU A 182 -8.74 19.05 -27.32
N ASP A 183 -7.45 19.06 -26.96
CA ASP A 183 -6.78 17.91 -26.35
C ASP A 183 -7.17 17.75 -24.86
N GLU A 184 -7.61 18.82 -24.20
CA GLU A 184 -8.17 18.77 -22.83
C GLU A 184 -9.61 18.21 -22.78
N LEU A 185 -10.31 18.21 -23.92
CA LEU A 185 -11.70 17.73 -24.04
C LEU A 185 -11.80 16.23 -24.37
N LEU A 186 -10.66 15.54 -24.57
CA LEU A 186 -10.64 14.13 -24.91
C LEU A 186 -10.80 13.25 -23.65
N ASP A 187 -11.72 12.28 -23.72
CA ASP A 187 -11.92 11.27 -22.66
C ASP A 187 -10.74 10.28 -22.50
N GLN A 188 -9.79 10.27 -23.45
CA GLN A 188 -8.60 9.42 -23.41
C GLN A 188 -7.33 10.28 -23.56
N PRO A 189 -6.21 9.90 -22.92
CA PRO A 189 -4.94 10.60 -23.09
C PRO A 189 -4.55 10.67 -24.57
N TRP A 190 -4.26 11.87 -25.07
CA TRP A 190 -3.81 12.10 -26.44
C TRP A 190 -2.36 11.61 -26.69
N PHE A 191 -1.64 11.26 -25.62
CA PHE A 191 -0.26 10.78 -25.65
C PHE A 191 -0.16 9.29 -25.27
N PRO A 192 0.87 8.58 -25.75
CA PRO A 192 1.06 7.17 -25.42
C PRO A 192 1.44 6.99 -23.94
N VAL A 193 0.64 6.19 -23.24
CA VAL A 193 0.86 5.75 -21.85
C VAL A 193 1.33 4.30 -21.83
N GLY A 194 2.54 4.08 -21.34
CA GLY A 194 3.09 2.75 -21.08
C GLY A 194 2.40 2.05 -19.91
N ALA A 195 2.58 0.73 -19.80
CA ALA A 195 1.99 -0.06 -18.71
C ALA A 195 2.56 0.32 -17.32
N ASP A 196 3.81 0.80 -17.29
CA ASP A 196 4.58 1.13 -16.09
C ASP A 196 4.82 2.64 -15.96
N ASP A 197 4.12 3.45 -16.78
CA ASP A 197 4.19 4.91 -16.74
C ASP A 197 3.35 5.42 -15.58
N VAL A 198 3.97 6.25 -14.74
CA VAL A 198 3.32 6.88 -13.59
C VAL A 198 3.54 8.39 -13.66
N PHE A 199 2.47 9.15 -13.45
CA PHE A 199 2.45 10.60 -13.50
C PHE A 199 2.22 11.17 -12.08
N PRO A 200 3.29 11.57 -11.35
CA PRO A 200 3.17 12.07 -9.99
C PRO A 200 2.23 13.27 -9.84
N GLU A 201 2.06 14.08 -10.89
CA GLU A 201 1.17 15.24 -10.89
C GLU A 201 -0.30 14.84 -10.69
N GLU A 202 -0.70 13.65 -11.15
CA GLU A 202 -2.05 13.12 -10.93
C GLU A 202 -2.32 12.82 -9.45
N PHE A 203 -1.27 12.59 -8.67
CA PHE A 203 -1.36 12.28 -7.24
C PHE A 203 -1.96 13.45 -6.48
N ALA A 204 -1.61 14.68 -6.89
CA ALA A 204 -2.19 15.90 -6.32
C ALA A 204 -3.70 16.00 -6.53
N THR A 205 -4.28 15.28 -7.49
CA THR A 205 -5.72 15.29 -7.75
C THR A 205 -6.43 14.30 -6.84
N TYR A 206 -6.01 13.04 -6.81
CA TYR A 206 -6.74 12.01 -6.07
C TYR A 206 -6.40 11.98 -4.57
N LEU A 207 -5.20 12.40 -4.15
CA LEU A 207 -4.84 12.51 -2.73
C LEU A 207 -5.57 13.66 -2.00
N ARG A 208 -6.31 14.52 -2.73
CA ARG A 208 -7.22 15.51 -2.13
C ARG A 208 -8.41 14.88 -1.43
N SER A 209 -8.70 13.61 -1.69
CA SER A 209 -9.79 12.88 -1.07
C SER A 209 -9.24 11.76 -0.18
N PRO A 210 -9.53 11.77 1.13
CA PRO A 210 -10.41 12.70 1.85
C PRO A 210 -9.77 14.09 2.10
N PRO A 211 -10.57 15.16 2.34
CA PRO A 211 -10.08 16.55 2.42
C PRO A 211 -8.93 16.78 3.40
N ILE A 212 -8.94 16.08 4.54
CA ILE A 212 -7.86 16.14 5.53
C ILE A 212 -6.51 15.71 4.94
N VAL A 213 -6.49 14.69 4.09
CA VAL A 213 -5.29 14.24 3.40
C VAL A 213 -4.85 15.29 2.40
N GLY A 214 -5.78 15.90 1.66
CA GLY A 214 -5.46 16.99 0.73
C GLY A 214 -4.75 18.17 1.39
N THR A 215 -5.28 18.63 2.54
CA THR A 215 -4.68 19.74 3.30
C THR A 215 -3.31 19.36 3.84
N VAL A 216 -3.21 18.22 4.54
CA VAL A 216 -1.96 17.76 5.15
C VAL A 216 -0.90 17.47 4.09
N PHE A 217 -1.28 16.88 2.96
CA PHE A 217 -0.37 16.58 1.87
C PHE A 217 0.20 17.86 1.26
N ALA A 218 -0.64 18.87 1.01
CA ALA A 218 -0.19 20.16 0.48
C ALA A 218 0.76 20.89 1.45
N GLU A 219 0.54 20.76 2.77
CA GLU A 219 1.35 21.42 3.79
C GLU A 219 2.65 20.68 4.11
N HIS A 220 2.62 19.36 4.26
CA HIS A 220 3.72 18.57 4.79
C HIS A 220 4.43 17.68 3.76
N HIS A 221 3.75 17.32 2.67
CA HIS A 221 4.27 16.37 1.69
C HIS A 221 4.06 16.78 0.21
N PRO A 222 4.17 18.07 -0.17
CA PRO A 222 3.89 18.50 -1.54
C PRO A 222 4.82 17.85 -2.56
N GLU A 223 6.01 17.45 -2.15
CA GLU A 223 7.01 16.83 -3.03
C GLU A 223 6.59 15.46 -3.56
N ILE A 224 5.67 14.73 -2.91
CA ILE A 224 5.22 13.41 -3.40
C ILE A 224 4.51 13.55 -4.76
N ALA A 225 3.92 14.72 -5.06
CA ALA A 225 3.29 15.00 -6.34
C ALA A 225 4.24 15.59 -7.39
N THR A 226 5.56 15.56 -7.16
CA THR A 226 6.55 16.07 -8.12
C THR A 226 7.39 14.95 -8.71
N LEU A 227 7.70 15.05 -10.01
CA LEU A 227 8.59 14.12 -10.69
C LEU A 227 9.99 14.05 -10.04
N ASP A 228 10.52 15.20 -9.65
CA ASP A 228 11.85 15.33 -9.06
C ASP A 228 12.03 14.47 -7.80
N PHE A 229 10.99 14.37 -6.96
CA PHE A 229 11.03 13.53 -5.77
C PHE A 229 11.29 12.06 -6.14
N TRP A 230 10.49 11.52 -7.05
CA TRP A 230 10.55 10.11 -7.43
C TRP A 230 11.83 9.75 -8.18
N GLU A 231 12.29 10.62 -9.09
CA GLU A 231 13.57 10.43 -9.78
C GLU A 231 14.75 10.54 -8.81
N SER A 232 14.69 11.44 -7.83
CA SER A 232 15.73 11.51 -6.78
C SER A 232 15.77 10.24 -5.93
N MET A 233 14.62 9.64 -5.60
CA MET A 233 14.56 8.37 -4.87
C MET A 233 15.13 7.22 -5.71
N LYS A 234 14.81 7.16 -7.00
CA LYS A 234 15.42 6.18 -7.92
C LYS A 234 16.94 6.34 -8.00
N GLN A 235 17.44 7.56 -8.03
CA GLN A 235 18.88 7.83 -8.04
C GLN A 235 19.56 7.36 -6.74
N ARG A 236 18.97 7.66 -5.57
CA ARG A 236 19.49 7.19 -4.27
C ARG A 236 19.50 5.66 -4.17
N ASN A 237 18.42 5.01 -4.57
CA ASN A 237 18.33 3.55 -4.59
C ASN A 237 19.38 2.92 -5.52
N ARG A 238 19.65 3.53 -6.69
CA ARG A 238 20.72 3.09 -7.60
C ARG A 238 22.12 3.30 -7.02
N ALA A 239 22.31 4.35 -6.22
CA ALA A 239 23.56 4.60 -5.52
C ALA A 239 23.80 3.63 -4.34
N GLY A 240 22.81 2.80 -3.99
CA GLY A 240 22.87 1.89 -2.85
C GLY A 240 22.75 2.61 -1.51
N ASP A 241 22.17 3.81 -1.49
CA ASP A 241 21.89 4.55 -0.27
C ASP A 241 20.92 3.72 0.60
N ILE A 242 21.31 3.45 1.84
CA ILE A 242 20.47 2.73 2.81
C ILE A 242 19.89 3.80 3.73
N PRO A 243 18.60 4.12 3.63
CA PRO A 243 18.01 5.18 4.45
C PRO A 243 18.08 4.83 5.93
N ASP A 244 18.41 5.80 6.77
CA ASP A 244 18.33 5.65 8.22
C ASP A 244 16.86 5.53 8.66
N LEU A 245 16.48 4.36 9.16
CA LEU A 245 15.16 4.15 9.76
C LEU A 245 15.17 4.51 11.25
N PHE A 246 14.27 5.40 11.63
CA PHE A 246 14.03 5.74 13.04
C PHE A 246 12.58 5.38 13.41
N PRO A 247 12.35 4.30 14.17
CA PRO A 247 11.01 3.87 14.56
C PRO A 247 10.44 4.73 15.72
N TYR A 248 10.65 6.04 15.65
CA TYR A 248 10.21 7.01 16.64
C TYR A 248 10.09 8.41 16.04
N PRO A 249 9.22 9.28 16.59
CA PRO A 249 9.06 10.65 16.12
C PRO A 249 10.37 11.44 16.15
N SER A 250 10.55 12.34 15.18
CA SER A 250 11.71 13.24 15.14
C SER A 250 11.85 14.10 16.41
N SER A 251 10.74 14.41 17.08
CA SER A 251 10.71 15.20 18.32
C SER A 251 11.43 14.56 19.51
N VAL A 252 11.59 13.24 19.51
CA VAL A 252 12.31 12.50 20.56
C VAL A 252 13.72 12.10 20.12
N ARG A 253 14.16 12.51 18.91
CA ARG A 253 15.50 12.22 18.41
C ARG A 253 16.53 12.99 19.23
N LEU A 254 17.49 12.25 19.78
CA LEU A 254 18.63 12.85 20.45
C LEU A 254 19.54 13.51 19.41
N HIS A 255 19.55 14.83 19.37
CA HIS A 255 20.52 15.58 18.57
C HIS A 255 21.85 15.60 19.33
N HIS A 256 22.88 15.01 18.73
CA HIS A 256 24.24 15.14 19.25
C HIS A 256 24.64 16.63 19.15
N ARG A 257 24.71 17.33 20.29
CA ARG A 257 25.40 18.62 20.34
C ARG A 257 26.89 18.32 20.20
N CYS A 258 27.43 18.42 18.98
CA CYS A 258 28.87 18.63 18.84
C CYS A 258 29.19 19.98 19.51
N THR A 259 29.70 19.93 20.73
CA THR A 259 30.40 21.07 21.31
C THR A 259 31.70 21.24 20.53
N ASP A 260 31.78 22.28 19.72
CA ASP A 260 33.02 22.76 19.15
C ASP A 260 34.05 22.97 20.27
N ASN A 261 35.04 22.09 20.35
CA ASN A 261 36.30 22.44 20.97
C ASN A 261 37.09 23.24 19.94
N GLN A 262 36.87 24.56 19.88
CA GLN A 262 37.86 25.44 19.30
C GLN A 262 39.12 25.37 20.19
N PRO A 263 40.30 25.03 19.64
CA PRO A 263 41.53 25.24 20.38
C PRO A 263 41.77 26.74 20.44
N SER A 264 41.69 27.30 21.65
CA SER A 264 42.31 28.57 21.98
C SER A 264 43.82 28.40 21.92
N ASP A 265 44.47 29.01 20.92
CA ASP A 265 45.71 29.79 21.03
C ASP A 265 46.05 30.47 19.69
#